data_AF-A0A554K4E7-F1
#
_entry.id   AF-A0A554K4E7-F1
#
_cell.length_a   1.000
_cell.length_b   1.000
_cell.length_c   1.000
_cell.angle_alpha   90.00
_cell.angle_beta   90.00
_cell.angle_gamma   90.00
#
_symmetry.space_group_name_H-M   'P 1'
#
loop_
_entity.id
_entity.type
_entity.pdbx_description
1 polymer ?
#
loop_
_entity_poly.entity_id
_entity_poly.type
_entity_poly.pdbx_seq_one_letter_code
_entity_poly.pdbx_strand_id
1 'polypeptide(L)'
;MSKFAEPSVPLAPRSTPQSPAEEYKLKRQEKIQAKDAEKQKRRIKKTAKKAGVVLLVLAALLLFGGGWYLVSKVEPAEKSDIVSRTPIHWHPELKIKILGEYQEIPANIGIGIVHQTLHTHDPDGIIHIEPTGLVRENDIKLGRFFEIWGKTFNESCIFEYCSGPQGQVKMFVNGEPNFDFENYIMRDGDRIEIIFE
;
A
#
# COMPACT_ATOMS: atom_id res chain seq x y z
N MET A 1 -10.47 43.58 0.26
CA MET A 1 -10.64 44.98 0.69
C MET A 1 -11.07 44.98 2.16
N SER A 2 -10.19 45.35 3.08
CA SER A 2 -10.59 45.76 4.44
C SER A 2 -9.48 46.68 4.97
N LYS A 3 -9.76 47.98 4.97
CA LYS A 3 -8.88 49.01 5.54
C LYS A 3 -9.03 48.93 7.05
N PHE A 4 -7.96 48.54 7.75
CA PHE A 4 -7.88 48.74 9.19
C PHE A 4 -7.86 50.23 9.47
N ALA A 5 -8.97 50.76 10.00
CA ALA A 5 -9.04 52.12 10.51
C ALA A 5 -8.15 52.24 11.75
N GLU A 6 -7.24 53.21 11.74
CA GLU A 6 -6.45 53.55 12.93
C GLU A 6 -7.36 54.16 14.00
N PRO A 7 -7.23 53.77 15.27
CA PRO A 7 -7.99 54.40 16.34
C PRO A 7 -7.49 55.85 16.54
N SER A 8 -8.37 56.82 16.29
CA SER A 8 -8.12 58.24 16.55
C SER A 8 -8.10 58.48 18.06
N VAL A 9 -6.90 58.73 18.60
CA VAL A 9 -6.75 59.23 19.97
C VAL A 9 -7.18 60.70 19.99
N PRO A 10 -8.12 61.14 20.84
CA PRO A 10 -8.52 62.54 20.91
C PRO A 10 -7.31 63.38 21.36
N LEU A 11 -6.91 64.36 20.55
CA LEU A 11 -5.90 65.34 20.95
C LEU A 11 -6.53 66.27 21.99
N ALA A 12 -6.12 66.14 23.25
CA ALA A 12 -6.47 67.11 24.29
C ALA A 12 -6.01 68.53 23.88
N PRO A 13 -6.75 69.59 24.22
CA PRO A 13 -6.40 70.95 23.84
C PRO A 13 -5.02 71.31 24.39
N ARG A 14 -4.14 71.77 23.50
CA ARG A 14 -2.74 72.10 23.79
C ARG A 14 -2.71 73.41 24.59
N SER A 15 -2.66 73.32 25.91
CA SER A 15 -2.35 74.48 26.74
C SER A 15 -0.92 74.93 26.46
N THR A 16 -0.72 76.23 26.23
CA THR A 16 0.61 76.83 26.12
C THR A 16 1.29 76.78 27.49
N PRO A 17 2.51 76.22 27.62
CA PRO A 17 3.21 76.15 28.91
C PRO A 17 3.46 77.57 29.44
N GLN A 18 3.11 77.84 30.71
CA GLN A 18 3.24 79.18 31.28
C GLN A 18 4.56 79.36 32.06
N SER A 19 5.38 78.31 32.16
CA SER A 19 6.72 78.37 32.74
C SER A 19 7.69 77.37 32.09
N PRO A 20 9.02 77.63 32.16
CA PRO A 20 10.03 76.69 31.65
C PRO A 20 9.95 75.28 32.27
N ALA A 21 9.47 75.17 33.51
CA ALA A 21 9.32 73.89 34.20
C ALA A 21 8.17 73.05 33.63
N GLU A 22 7.07 73.67 33.18
CA GLU A 22 5.95 72.98 32.54
C GLU A 22 6.30 72.53 31.13
N GLU A 23 7.02 73.35 30.36
CA GLU A 23 7.52 72.98 29.04
C GLU A 23 8.47 71.76 29.12
N TYR A 24 9.34 71.73 30.13
CA TYR A 24 10.21 70.59 30.40
C TYR A 24 9.42 69.31 30.71
N LYS A 25 8.38 69.40 31.54
CA LYS A 25 7.50 68.27 31.86
C LYS A 25 6.74 67.76 30.63
N LEU A 26 6.22 68.67 29.80
CA LEU A 26 5.51 68.32 28.56
C LEU A 26 6.44 67.60 27.57
N LYS A 27 7.64 68.16 27.30
CA LYS A 27 8.66 67.52 26.45
C LYS A 27 9.08 66.15 26.99
N ARG A 28 9.16 65.98 28.31
CA ARG A 28 9.46 64.69 28.95
C ARG A 28 8.32 63.69 28.75
N GLN A 29 7.08 64.11 28.89
CA GLN A 29 5.90 63.28 28.65
C GLN A 29 5.78 62.88 27.18
N GLU A 30 5.94 63.80 26.23
CA GLU A 30 5.95 63.50 24.78
C GLU A 30 7.04 62.49 24.43
N LYS A 31 8.25 62.61 25.00
CA LYS A 31 9.34 61.63 24.81
C LYS A 31 9.01 60.25 25.38
N ILE A 32 8.33 60.19 26.53
CA ILE A 32 7.89 58.92 27.13
C ILE A 32 6.80 58.29 26.25
N GLN A 33 5.79 59.07 25.82
CA GLN A 33 4.74 58.61 24.93
C GLN A 33 5.28 58.12 23.58
N ALA A 34 6.24 58.83 22.98
CA ALA A 34 6.89 58.41 21.74
C ALA A 34 7.67 57.09 21.91
N LYS A 35 8.39 56.92 23.02
CA LYS A 35 9.09 55.68 23.35
C LYS A 35 8.12 54.52 23.59
N ASP A 36 7.01 54.76 24.28
CA ASP A 36 5.99 53.75 24.54
C ASP A 36 5.26 53.35 23.26
N ALA A 37 4.91 54.31 22.40
CA ALA A 37 4.33 54.05 21.07
C ALA A 37 5.29 53.24 20.19
N GLU A 38 6.60 53.55 20.19
CA GLU A 38 7.59 52.78 19.44
C GLU A 38 7.76 51.36 19.99
N LYS A 39 7.79 51.21 21.33
CA LYS A 39 7.84 49.90 22.01
C LYS A 39 6.59 49.07 21.73
N GLN A 40 5.41 49.70 21.68
CA GLN A 40 4.15 49.06 21.31
C GLN A 40 4.15 48.62 19.85
N LYS A 41 4.58 49.49 18.91
CA LYS A 41 4.76 49.13 17.48
C LYS A 41 5.73 47.97 17.30
N ARG A 42 6.87 47.96 18.02
CA ARG A 42 7.85 46.86 18.01
C ARG A 42 7.25 45.56 18.56
N ARG A 43 6.45 45.63 19.64
CA ARG A 43 5.74 44.47 20.20
C ARG A 43 4.72 43.91 19.20
N ILE A 44 3.87 44.75 18.62
CA ILE A 44 2.87 44.34 17.62
C ILE A 44 3.54 43.66 16.41
N LYS A 45 4.63 44.25 15.87
CA LYS A 45 5.40 43.64 14.77
C LYS A 45 5.98 42.28 15.14
N LYS A 46 6.51 42.13 16.36
CA LYS A 46 7.03 40.84 16.85
C LYS A 46 5.92 39.79 17.00
N THR A 47 4.75 40.17 17.54
CA THR A 47 3.61 39.26 17.68
C THR A 47 3.04 38.84 16.32
N ALA A 48 2.90 39.79 15.38
CA ALA A 48 2.47 39.50 14.01
C ALA A 48 3.44 38.56 13.28
N LYS A 49 4.76 38.76 13.44
CA LYS A 49 5.78 37.88 12.87
C LYS A 49 5.69 36.47 13.45
N LYS A 50 5.49 36.32 14.76
CA LYS A 50 5.31 35.01 15.41
C LYS A 50 4.05 34.31 14.92
N ALA A 51 2.92 35.01 14.82
CA ALA A 51 1.68 34.46 14.30
C ALA A 51 1.81 33.98 12.84
N GLY A 52 2.50 34.75 12.00
CA GLY A 52 2.80 34.34 10.62
C GLY A 52 3.66 33.08 10.53
N VAL A 53 4.68 32.94 11.39
CA VAL A 53 5.50 31.71 11.45
C VAL A 53 4.68 30.51 11.89
N VAL A 54 3.81 30.65 12.90
CA VAL A 54 2.93 29.56 13.36
C VAL A 54 1.98 29.11 12.24
N LEU A 55 1.37 30.04 11.51
CA LEU A 55 0.50 29.71 10.37
C LEU A 55 1.25 28.98 9.25
N LEU A 56 2.50 29.38 8.95
CA LEU A 56 3.32 28.69 7.96
C LEU A 56 3.68 27.26 8.39
N VAL A 57 4.00 27.05 9.66
CA VAL A 57 4.29 25.71 10.20
C VAL A 57 3.04 24.82 10.15
N LEU A 58 1.88 25.35 10.54
CA LEU A 58 0.62 24.61 10.46
C LEU A 58 0.24 24.27 9.02
N ALA A 59 0.41 25.21 8.08
CA ALA A 59 0.20 24.95 6.66
C ALA A 59 1.17 23.88 6.13
N ALA A 60 2.45 23.94 6.51
CA ALA A 60 3.43 22.93 6.13
C ALA A 60 3.07 21.54 6.69
N LEU A 61 2.64 21.45 7.95
CA LEU A 61 2.18 20.19 8.56
C LEU A 61 0.93 19.64 7.89
N LEU A 62 -0.03 20.50 7.52
CA LEU A 62 -1.22 20.08 6.77
C LEU A 62 -0.87 19.59 5.36
N LEU A 63 0.07 20.26 4.67
CA LEU A 63 0.56 19.82 3.36
C LEU A 63 1.34 18.51 3.45
N PHE A 64 2.18 18.34 4.48
CA PHE A 64 2.94 17.11 4.69
C PHE A 64 2.02 15.94 5.09
N GLY A 65 1.13 16.16 6.06
CA GLY A 65 0.18 15.15 6.51
C GLY A 65 -0.85 14.80 5.44
N GLY A 66 -1.37 15.79 4.73
CA GLY A 66 -2.29 15.58 3.60
C GLY A 66 -1.61 14.91 2.42
N GLY A 67 -0.40 15.33 2.06
CA GLY A 67 0.41 14.68 1.02
C GLY A 67 0.74 13.24 1.38
N TRP A 68 1.16 12.97 2.62
CA TRP A 68 1.40 11.62 3.13
C TRP A 68 0.13 10.77 3.14
N TYR A 69 -1.00 11.32 3.58
CA TYR A 69 -2.29 10.65 3.58
C TYR A 69 -2.72 10.26 2.16
N LEU A 70 -2.58 11.17 1.19
CA LEU A 70 -2.87 10.88 -0.21
C LEU A 70 -1.93 9.83 -0.79
N VAL A 71 -0.62 9.90 -0.51
CA VAL A 71 0.37 8.90 -0.92
C VAL A 71 0.07 7.53 -0.30
N SER A 72 -0.34 7.48 0.96
CA SER A 72 -0.71 6.23 1.64
C SER A 72 -1.99 5.59 1.11
N LYS A 73 -2.80 6.34 0.35
CA LYS A 73 -3.99 5.85 -0.34
C LYS A 73 -3.71 5.44 -1.79
N VAL A 74 -2.51 5.68 -2.31
CA VAL A 74 -2.09 5.13 -3.59
C VAL A 74 -1.77 3.66 -3.34
N GLU A 75 -2.66 2.77 -3.76
CA GLU A 75 -2.31 1.37 -3.92
C GLU A 75 -1.12 1.30 -4.88
N PRO A 76 -0.03 0.59 -4.52
CA PRO A 76 1.10 0.47 -5.43
C PRO A 76 0.59 -0.08 -6.76
N ALA A 77 0.89 0.64 -7.84
CA ALA A 77 0.56 0.22 -9.19
C ALA A 77 1.12 -1.19 -9.43
N GLU A 78 0.21 -2.14 -9.67
CA GLU A 78 0.41 -3.44 -10.33
C GLU A 78 1.81 -4.04 -10.13
N LYS A 79 1.97 -4.80 -9.04
CA LYS A 79 3.08 -5.76 -8.92
C LYS A 79 2.98 -6.66 -10.16
N SER A 80 3.87 -6.48 -11.14
CA SER A 80 3.68 -7.12 -12.46
C SER A 80 3.64 -8.63 -12.30
N ASP A 81 2.48 -9.23 -12.57
CA ASP A 81 2.21 -10.67 -12.49
C ASP A 81 2.73 -11.44 -13.72
N ILE A 82 3.54 -10.78 -14.55
CA ILE A 82 4.09 -11.34 -15.78
C ILE A 82 5.25 -12.27 -15.44
N VAL A 83 5.06 -13.55 -15.74
CA VAL A 83 6.08 -14.59 -15.60
C VAL A 83 7.00 -14.62 -16.82
N SER A 84 6.43 -14.53 -18.02
CA SER A 84 7.20 -14.53 -19.27
C SER A 84 6.48 -13.73 -20.35
N ARG A 85 7.24 -13.00 -21.16
CA ARG A 85 6.71 -12.29 -22.35
C ARG A 85 6.79 -13.13 -23.63
N THR A 86 7.38 -14.31 -23.55
CA THR A 86 7.51 -15.28 -24.65
C THR A 86 6.93 -16.62 -24.23
N PRO A 87 6.56 -17.49 -25.18
CA PRO A 87 6.18 -18.87 -24.88
C PRO A 87 7.23 -19.56 -24.01
N ILE A 88 6.75 -20.41 -23.10
CA ILE A 88 7.56 -21.29 -22.26
C ILE A 88 7.07 -22.72 -22.45
N HIS A 89 7.88 -23.67 -22.01
CA HIS A 89 7.54 -25.08 -21.99
C HIS A 89 8.12 -25.68 -20.71
N TRP A 90 7.28 -25.88 -19.69
CA TRP A 90 7.69 -26.42 -18.39
C TRP A 90 6.99 -27.73 -18.06
N HIS A 91 7.66 -28.54 -17.23
CA HIS A 91 7.23 -29.89 -16.86
C HIS A 91 7.32 -30.16 -15.34
N PRO A 92 6.51 -29.51 -14.49
CA PRO A 92 6.35 -29.94 -13.10
C PRO A 92 5.69 -31.33 -13.01
N GLU A 93 6.13 -32.11 -12.02
CA GLU A 93 5.57 -33.43 -11.67
C GLU A 93 4.65 -33.27 -10.45
N LEU A 94 3.41 -33.77 -10.54
CA LEU A 94 2.44 -33.81 -9.45
C LEU A 94 2.25 -35.23 -8.94
N LYS A 95 2.30 -35.40 -7.62
CA LYS A 95 1.87 -36.61 -6.92
C LYS A 95 0.83 -36.26 -5.87
N ILE A 96 -0.20 -37.10 -5.78
CA ILE A 96 -1.26 -36.96 -4.77
C ILE A 96 -1.34 -38.26 -3.99
N LYS A 97 -1.32 -38.17 -2.67
CA LYS A 97 -1.45 -39.31 -1.76
C LYS A 97 -2.58 -39.06 -0.77
N ILE A 98 -3.58 -39.92 -0.76
CA ILE A 98 -4.74 -39.80 0.12
C ILE A 98 -4.82 -41.04 0.98
N LEU A 99 -4.78 -40.87 2.31
CA LEU A 99 -4.88 -41.94 3.29
C LEU A 99 -3.91 -43.11 3.03
N GLY A 100 -2.68 -42.79 2.61
CA GLY A 100 -1.65 -43.80 2.32
C GLY A 100 -1.55 -44.23 0.86
N GLU A 101 -2.57 -43.96 0.04
CA GLU A 101 -2.68 -44.47 -1.33
C GLU A 101 -2.38 -43.36 -2.36
N TYR A 102 -1.51 -43.67 -3.33
CA TYR A 102 -1.25 -42.76 -4.45
C TYR A 102 -2.44 -42.71 -5.41
N GLN A 103 -2.82 -41.51 -5.80
CA GLN A 103 -3.91 -41.27 -6.73
C GLN A 103 -3.38 -41.16 -8.16
N GLU A 104 -4.07 -41.79 -9.11
CA GLU A 104 -3.77 -41.66 -10.53
C GLU A 104 -4.14 -40.27 -11.03
N ILE A 105 -3.25 -39.65 -11.81
CA ILE A 105 -3.53 -38.44 -12.58
C ILE A 105 -3.73 -38.90 -14.02
N PRO A 106 -4.95 -38.82 -14.58
CA PRO A 106 -5.22 -39.29 -15.93
C PRO A 106 -4.41 -38.58 -17.01
N ALA A 107 -4.18 -39.29 -18.11
CA ALA A 107 -3.77 -38.70 -19.37
C ALA A 107 -4.86 -37.75 -19.94
N ASN A 108 -4.44 -36.85 -20.83
CA ASN A 108 -5.31 -35.97 -21.62
C ASN A 108 -6.17 -34.99 -20.81
N ILE A 109 -5.79 -34.67 -19.57
CA ILE A 109 -6.40 -33.53 -18.85
C ILE A 109 -6.10 -32.26 -19.64
N GLY A 110 -7.10 -31.41 -19.85
CA GLY A 110 -6.93 -30.17 -20.62
C GLY A 110 -6.80 -30.36 -22.14
N ILE A 111 -6.89 -31.60 -22.64
CA ILE A 111 -6.87 -31.91 -24.07
C ILE A 111 -8.30 -32.21 -24.53
N GLY A 112 -8.79 -31.44 -25.51
CA GLY A 112 -10.15 -31.59 -26.04
C GLY A 112 -10.37 -30.72 -27.27
N ILE A 113 -11.60 -30.21 -27.45
CA ILE A 113 -11.90 -29.26 -28.53
C ILE A 113 -11.03 -28.00 -28.42
N VAL A 114 -10.75 -27.58 -27.18
CA VAL A 114 -9.83 -26.49 -26.86
C VAL A 114 -8.68 -27.06 -26.05
N HIS A 115 -7.46 -26.97 -26.60
CA HIS A 115 -6.23 -27.35 -25.92
C HIS A 115 -5.89 -26.30 -24.85
N GLN A 116 -5.83 -26.72 -23.59
CA GLN A 116 -5.52 -25.84 -22.47
C GLN A 116 -4.01 -25.66 -22.31
N THR A 117 -3.60 -24.49 -21.81
CA THR A 117 -2.20 -24.19 -21.50
C THR A 117 -1.58 -25.19 -20.52
N LEU A 118 -2.36 -25.62 -19.52
CA LEU A 118 -1.99 -26.65 -18.56
C LEU A 118 -2.69 -27.95 -18.97
N HIS A 119 -1.93 -29.01 -19.21
CA HIS A 119 -2.48 -30.28 -19.67
C HIS A 119 -1.57 -31.46 -19.32
N THR A 120 -2.09 -32.69 -19.44
CA THR A 120 -1.29 -33.93 -19.34
C THR A 120 -1.36 -34.69 -20.66
N HIS A 121 -0.26 -35.34 -21.06
CA HIS A 121 -0.26 -36.28 -22.19
C HIS A 121 -0.44 -37.73 -21.74
N ASP A 122 0.19 -38.11 -20.64
CA ASP A 122 0.26 -39.47 -20.12
C ASP A 122 -0.19 -39.54 -18.64
N PRO A 123 -0.46 -40.74 -18.09
CA PRO A 123 -0.87 -40.89 -16.68
C PRO A 123 0.35 -40.98 -15.74
N ASP A 124 1.35 -40.11 -15.95
CA ASP A 124 2.62 -40.10 -15.21
C ASP A 124 2.70 -38.95 -14.19
N GLY A 125 1.70 -38.06 -14.16
CA GLY A 125 1.65 -36.90 -13.29
C GLY A 125 2.45 -35.69 -13.79
N ILE A 126 3.00 -35.74 -15.01
CA ILE A 126 3.67 -34.59 -15.62
C ILE A 126 2.62 -33.61 -16.15
N ILE A 127 2.65 -32.40 -15.62
CA ILE A 127 1.81 -31.29 -16.11
C ILE A 127 2.64 -30.51 -17.13
N HIS A 128 2.18 -30.47 -18.37
CA HIS A 128 2.74 -29.62 -19.41
C HIS A 128 2.21 -28.20 -19.29
N ILE A 129 3.11 -27.23 -19.26
CA ILE A 129 2.81 -25.79 -19.27
C ILE A 129 3.33 -25.19 -20.58
N GLU A 130 2.44 -25.03 -21.56
CA GLU A 130 2.79 -24.61 -22.92
C GLU A 130 1.92 -23.43 -23.42
N PRO A 131 2.06 -22.23 -22.82
CA PRO A 131 1.33 -21.06 -23.28
C PRO A 131 1.82 -20.58 -24.65
N THR A 132 0.91 -20.08 -25.48
CA THR A 132 1.22 -19.59 -26.84
C THR A 132 1.72 -18.15 -26.89
N GLY A 133 1.90 -17.47 -25.75
CA GLY A 133 2.25 -16.05 -25.69
C GLY A 133 2.64 -15.55 -24.30
N LEU A 134 2.14 -14.37 -23.93
CA LEU A 134 2.35 -13.76 -22.61
C LEU A 134 1.83 -14.69 -21.50
N VAL A 135 2.66 -14.91 -20.49
CA VAL A 135 2.37 -15.78 -19.34
C VAL A 135 2.28 -14.94 -18.09
N ARG A 136 1.17 -15.06 -17.37
CA ARG A 136 0.98 -14.49 -16.04
C ARG A 136 0.98 -15.57 -14.98
N GLU A 137 1.21 -15.17 -13.73
CA GLU A 137 1.19 -16.07 -12.57
C GLU A 137 -0.10 -16.90 -12.52
N ASN A 138 -1.27 -16.28 -12.73
CA ASN A 138 -2.55 -16.97 -12.70
C ASN A 138 -2.71 -18.04 -13.80
N ASP A 139 -1.98 -17.94 -14.91
CA ASP A 139 -2.06 -18.91 -16.02
C ASP A 139 -1.41 -20.24 -15.65
N ILE A 140 -0.53 -20.24 -14.64
CA ILE A 140 0.34 -21.38 -14.28
C ILE A 140 0.23 -21.79 -12.80
N LYS A 141 -0.85 -21.36 -12.15
CA LYS A 141 -1.18 -21.80 -10.79
C LYS A 141 -1.52 -23.28 -10.75
N LEU A 142 -1.10 -23.97 -9.69
CA LEU A 142 -1.50 -25.36 -9.46
C LEU A 142 -3.03 -25.50 -9.36
N GLY A 143 -3.70 -24.57 -8.67
CA GLY A 143 -5.16 -24.53 -8.61
C GLY A 143 -5.82 -24.45 -9.99
N ARG A 144 -5.21 -23.72 -10.94
CA ARG A 144 -5.72 -23.62 -12.31
C ARG A 144 -5.70 -24.96 -13.03
N PHE A 145 -4.70 -25.80 -12.78
CA PHE A 145 -4.67 -27.16 -13.32
C PHE A 145 -5.81 -28.01 -12.74
N PHE A 146 -6.06 -27.93 -11.43
CA PHE A 146 -7.18 -28.65 -10.79
C PHE A 146 -8.56 -28.19 -11.30
N GLU A 147 -8.73 -26.89 -11.58
CA GLU A 147 -9.93 -26.37 -12.25
C GLU A 147 -10.14 -27.00 -13.62
N ILE A 148 -9.08 -27.10 -14.44
CA ILE A 148 -9.12 -27.73 -15.77
C ILE A 148 -9.45 -29.22 -15.65
N TRP A 149 -8.88 -29.89 -14.65
CA TRP A 149 -9.19 -31.29 -14.35
C TRP A 149 -10.62 -31.49 -13.80
N GLY A 150 -11.24 -30.44 -13.27
CA GLY A 150 -12.56 -30.55 -12.62
C GLY A 150 -12.49 -31.21 -11.25
N LYS A 151 -11.36 -31.04 -10.54
CA LYS A 151 -11.12 -31.57 -9.20
C LYS A 151 -10.95 -30.43 -8.21
N THR A 152 -11.38 -30.64 -6.97
CA THR A 152 -11.18 -29.66 -5.90
C THR A 152 -9.75 -29.75 -5.38
N PHE A 153 -9.07 -28.61 -5.30
CA PHE A 153 -7.85 -28.46 -4.53
C PHE A 153 -7.76 -27.03 -3.99
N ASN A 154 -7.53 -26.91 -2.68
CA ASN A 154 -7.19 -25.67 -1.99
C ASN A 154 -6.49 -25.97 -0.66
N GLU A 155 -6.13 -24.92 0.09
CA GLU A 155 -5.51 -25.02 1.43
C GLU A 155 -6.23 -25.97 2.41
N SER A 156 -7.53 -26.18 2.22
CA SER A 156 -8.36 -26.97 3.12
C SER A 156 -8.78 -28.31 2.54
N CYS A 157 -8.78 -28.52 1.21
CA CYS A 157 -9.36 -29.72 0.61
C CYS A 157 -8.56 -30.24 -0.59
N ILE A 158 -8.51 -31.56 -0.75
CA ILE A 158 -8.08 -32.27 -1.96
C ILE A 158 -9.16 -33.30 -2.33
N PHE A 159 -9.75 -33.13 -3.50
CA PHE A 159 -10.97 -33.82 -3.92
C PHE A 159 -12.10 -33.65 -2.86
N GLU A 160 -12.68 -34.73 -2.38
CA GLU A 160 -13.68 -34.75 -1.32
C GLU A 160 -13.11 -34.72 0.11
N TYR A 161 -11.78 -34.81 0.27
CA TYR A 161 -11.12 -34.87 1.57
C TYR A 161 -10.74 -33.47 2.03
N CYS A 162 -11.32 -33.03 3.15
CA CYS A 162 -11.04 -31.72 3.74
C CYS A 162 -10.41 -31.84 5.12
N SER A 163 -9.47 -30.95 5.39
CA SER A 163 -8.78 -30.79 6.67
C SER A 163 -9.77 -30.67 7.82
N GLY A 164 -9.57 -31.49 8.85
CA GLY A 164 -10.45 -31.58 10.00
C GLY A 164 -10.02 -32.69 10.97
N PRO A 165 -10.94 -33.22 11.79
CA PRO A 165 -10.61 -34.27 12.76
C PRO A 165 -10.10 -35.58 12.12
N GLN A 166 -10.36 -35.80 10.83
CA GLN A 166 -10.03 -37.04 10.12
C GLN A 166 -8.68 -37.01 9.40
N GLY A 167 -8.06 -35.83 9.28
CA GLY A 167 -6.82 -35.66 8.54
C GLY A 167 -6.61 -34.20 8.13
N GLN A 168 -5.45 -33.91 7.54
CA GLN A 168 -5.08 -32.59 7.05
C GLN A 168 -4.44 -32.67 5.67
N VAL A 169 -4.75 -31.69 4.83
CA VAL A 169 -4.06 -31.46 3.56
C VAL A 169 -2.69 -30.84 3.87
N LYS A 170 -1.64 -31.43 3.29
CA LYS A 170 -0.26 -30.94 3.31
C LYS A 170 0.25 -30.88 1.88
N MET A 171 1.09 -29.91 1.59
CA MET A 171 1.76 -29.81 0.30
C MET A 171 3.26 -29.63 0.50
N PHE A 172 4.02 -30.32 -0.33
CA PHE A 172 5.46 -30.21 -0.43
C PHE A 172 5.85 -29.87 -1.86
N VAL A 173 6.86 -29.03 -1.99
CA VAL A 173 7.47 -28.68 -3.27
C VAL A 173 8.95 -28.96 -3.15
N ASN A 174 9.46 -29.83 -4.02
CA ASN A 174 10.86 -30.27 -4.02
C ASN A 174 11.33 -30.85 -2.67
N GLY A 175 10.40 -31.46 -1.92
CA GLY A 175 10.64 -32.07 -0.61
C GLY A 175 10.48 -31.13 0.59
N GLU A 176 10.25 -29.84 0.35
CA GLU A 176 10.08 -28.84 1.41
C GLU A 176 8.59 -28.48 1.59
N PRO A 177 8.11 -28.22 2.82
CA PRO A 177 6.75 -27.75 3.05
C PRO A 177 6.44 -26.48 2.27
N ASN A 178 5.30 -26.44 1.59
CA ASN A 178 4.79 -25.25 0.90
C ASN A 178 3.35 -24.98 1.34
N PHE A 179 3.02 -23.68 1.54
CA PHE A 179 1.73 -23.23 2.06
C PHE A 179 0.95 -22.35 1.08
N ASP A 180 1.37 -22.31 -0.19
CA ASP A 180 0.70 -21.54 -1.24
C ASP A 180 -0.49 -22.31 -1.84
N PHE A 181 -0.50 -23.65 -1.72
CA PHE A 181 -1.57 -24.55 -2.16
C PHE A 181 -2.08 -24.25 -3.59
N GLU A 182 -3.36 -23.94 -3.76
CA GLU A 182 -3.95 -23.63 -5.07
C GLU A 182 -3.32 -22.40 -5.73
N ASN A 183 -2.71 -21.52 -4.93
CA ASN A 183 -2.02 -20.32 -5.40
C ASN A 183 -0.56 -20.56 -5.79
N TYR A 184 -0.04 -21.78 -5.62
CA TYR A 184 1.33 -22.11 -5.98
C TYR A 184 1.60 -21.88 -7.47
N ILE A 185 2.61 -21.06 -7.77
CA ILE A 185 3.07 -20.75 -9.12
C ILE A 185 4.08 -21.81 -9.54
N MET A 186 3.64 -22.76 -10.38
CA MET A 186 4.48 -23.88 -10.78
C MET A 186 5.69 -23.42 -11.60
N ARG A 187 6.84 -24.07 -11.39
CA ARG A 187 8.08 -23.85 -12.15
C ARG A 187 8.51 -25.13 -12.87
N ASP A 188 9.42 -24.97 -13.83
CA ASP A 188 9.99 -26.10 -14.53
C ASP A 188 10.70 -27.07 -13.59
N GLY A 189 10.42 -28.37 -13.74
CA GLY A 189 11.04 -29.43 -12.97
C GLY A 189 10.66 -29.50 -11.49
N ASP A 190 9.67 -28.71 -11.04
CA ASP A 190 9.15 -28.84 -9.67
C ASP A 190 8.58 -30.23 -9.44
N ARG A 191 8.87 -30.80 -8.28
CA ARG A 191 8.18 -32.00 -7.77
C ARG A 191 7.21 -31.59 -6.68
N ILE A 192 5.92 -31.66 -6.99
CA ILE A 192 4.84 -31.26 -6.11
C ILE A 192 4.21 -32.52 -5.52
N GLU A 193 4.13 -32.62 -4.20
CA GLU A 193 3.45 -33.71 -3.51
C GLU A 193 2.36 -33.15 -2.60
N ILE A 194 1.11 -33.56 -2.84
CA ILE A 194 -0.05 -33.24 -2.00
C ILE A 194 -0.42 -34.49 -1.22
N ILE A 195 -0.52 -34.37 0.10
CA ILE A 195 -0.81 -35.47 1.01
C ILE A 195 -2.05 -35.13 1.84
N PHE A 196 -3.00 -36.05 1.94
CA PHE A 196 -4.04 -36.04 2.95
C PHE A 196 -3.85 -37.21 3.92
N GLU A 197 -3.61 -36.90 5.18
CA GLU A 197 -3.36 -37.87 6.26
C GLU A 197 -3.76 -37.33 7.64
#